data_AF-E5KWI7-F1
#
_entry.id   AF-E5KWI7-F1
#
_cell.length_a   1.000
_cell.length_b   1.000
_cell.length_c   1.000
_cell.angle_alpha   90.00
_cell.angle_beta   90.00
_cell.angle_gamma   90.00
#
_symmetry.space_group_name_H-M   'P 1'
#
loop_
_entity.id
_entity.type
_entity.pdbx_description
1 polymer ?
#
loop_
_entity_poly.entity_id
_entity_poly.type
_entity_poly.pdbx_seq_one_letter_code
_entity_poly.pdbx_strand_id
1 'polypeptide(L)'
;LEKDVHKDTDDSRVEESLKDIYERLRPGEPKTADSSRSLLTARFFDPKRYDMAPVGRYKTNKKLSLKNRLLGLTLAETLADPDTGEVIAQKGTVVTKDVMKDLAPFLDNDEFKAYTFTPSDEAVVTEPMTVQIIKVQSVNDPDRVVPLIGNDNIPLSFKHITPADIISAMNYFFNLQEGIGSIDDIDHLGNRRIRSVGELLQNQFRIGLSRMERVVRERMSIQDTSTVTPQQLINIRPVVASIKEFFGSSQLSQFM
;
A
#
# COMPACT_ATOMS: atom_id res chain seq x y z
N LEU A 1 -15.16 -18.41 18.74
CA LEU A 1 -14.26 -18.36 19.92
C LEU A 1 -13.10 -19.34 19.83
N GLU A 2 -13.23 -20.53 19.21
CA GLU A 2 -12.09 -21.45 18.94
C GLU A 2 -11.01 -20.94 17.96
N LYS A 3 -11.21 -19.76 17.36
CA LYS A 3 -10.25 -19.09 16.47
C LYS A 3 -9.75 -17.76 17.05
N ASP A 4 -9.78 -17.58 18.36
CA ASP A 4 -9.08 -16.42 18.92
C ASP A 4 -7.58 -16.61 18.69
N VAL A 5 -6.94 -15.55 18.18
CA VAL A 5 -5.50 -15.50 17.94
C VAL A 5 -4.78 -15.35 19.27
N HIS A 6 -5.49 -14.97 20.34
CA HIS A 6 -4.93 -14.78 21.65
C HIS A 6 -5.02 -16.04 22.52
N LYS A 7 -3.93 -16.80 22.60
CA LYS A 7 -3.83 -18.06 23.35
C LYS A 7 -2.88 -17.94 24.53
N ASP A 8 -1.89 -17.07 24.44
CA ASP A 8 -0.94 -16.81 25.52
C ASP A 8 -1.34 -15.54 26.28
N THR A 9 -1.58 -15.65 27.58
CA THR A 9 -1.96 -14.49 28.42
C THR A 9 -0.79 -13.58 28.75
N ASP A 10 0.45 -14.04 28.57
CA ASP A 10 1.65 -13.26 28.88
C ASP A 10 2.02 -12.29 27.74
N ASP A 11 1.65 -12.63 26.51
CA ASP A 11 1.86 -11.79 25.32
C ASP A 11 0.71 -10.79 25.14
N SER A 12 0.98 -9.64 24.51
CA SER A 12 -0.11 -8.82 23.99
C SER A 12 -0.74 -9.48 22.76
N ARG A 13 -2.01 -9.12 22.44
CA ARG A 13 -2.67 -9.56 21.20
C ARG A 13 -1.86 -9.17 19.94
N VAL A 14 -1.13 -8.06 19.99
CA VAL A 14 -0.30 -7.58 18.87
C VAL A 14 0.93 -8.46 18.74
N GLU A 15 1.64 -8.72 19.85
CA GLU A 15 2.84 -9.55 19.86
C GLU A 15 2.57 -10.98 19.40
N GLU A 16 1.49 -11.58 19.90
CA GLU A 16 1.10 -12.94 19.50
C GLU A 16 0.76 -13.00 18.01
N SER A 17 0.02 -12.00 17.50
CA SER A 17 -0.29 -11.88 16.08
C SER A 17 0.98 -11.71 15.22
N LEU A 18 1.96 -10.93 15.69
CA LEU A 18 3.23 -10.74 15.01
C LEU A 18 4.03 -12.04 14.95
N LYS A 19 4.11 -12.76 16.07
CA LYS A 19 4.79 -14.07 16.17
C LYS A 19 4.13 -15.09 15.23
N ASP A 20 2.80 -15.12 15.17
CA ASP A 20 2.04 -16.01 14.27
C ASP A 20 2.30 -15.73 12.79
N ILE A 21 2.34 -14.45 12.39
CA ILE A 21 2.69 -14.07 11.02
C ILE A 21 4.13 -14.48 10.70
N TYR A 22 5.07 -14.27 11.63
CA TYR A 22 6.47 -14.63 11.44
C TYR A 22 6.66 -16.13 11.25
N GLU A 23 6.01 -16.95 12.09
CA GLU A 23 6.10 -18.42 12.00
C GLU A 23 5.64 -18.94 10.64
N ARG A 24 4.55 -18.38 10.09
CA ARG A 24 4.07 -18.74 8.75
C ARG A 24 5.03 -18.35 7.63
N LEU A 25 5.77 -17.26 7.81
CA LEU A 25 6.74 -16.78 6.82
C LEU A 25 8.09 -17.49 6.92
N ARG A 26 8.49 -17.89 8.13
CA ARG A 26 9.78 -18.51 8.45
C ARG A 26 9.60 -19.66 9.44
N PRO A 27 9.10 -20.82 8.95
CA PRO A 27 8.85 -21.96 9.82
C PRO A 27 10.15 -22.48 10.43
N GLY A 28 10.18 -22.66 11.75
CA GLY A 28 11.31 -23.23 12.49
C GLY A 28 12.37 -22.23 12.97
N GLU A 29 12.29 -20.95 12.61
CA GLU A 29 13.13 -19.91 13.21
C GLU A 29 12.53 -19.44 14.56
N PRO A 30 13.37 -19.10 15.56
CA PRO A 30 12.86 -18.52 16.80
C PRO A 30 12.16 -17.20 16.51
N LYS A 31 10.94 -17.04 17.04
CA LYS A 31 10.08 -15.88 16.81
C LYS A 31 10.11 -14.94 18.01
N THR A 32 10.40 -13.66 17.77
CA THR A 32 10.25 -12.58 18.75
C THR A 32 9.39 -11.46 18.16
N ALA A 33 8.72 -10.66 18.99
CA ALA A 33 7.90 -9.55 18.50
C ALA A 33 8.73 -8.57 17.64
N ASP A 34 9.95 -8.23 18.07
CA ASP A 34 10.82 -7.28 17.36
C ASP A 34 11.35 -7.79 16.02
N SER A 35 11.74 -9.08 15.95
CA SER A 35 12.18 -9.69 14.69
C SER A 35 11.01 -9.77 13.70
N SER A 36 9.81 -10.05 14.20
CA SER A 36 8.56 -10.08 13.43
C SER A 36 8.20 -8.70 12.89
N ARG A 37 8.29 -7.67 13.74
CA ARG A 37 8.07 -6.27 13.37
C ARG A 37 9.03 -5.84 12.27
N SER A 38 10.33 -6.05 12.50
CA SER A 38 11.39 -5.69 11.57
C SER A 38 11.23 -6.39 10.21
N LEU A 39 10.79 -7.65 10.20
CA LEU A 39 10.52 -8.39 8.97
C LEU A 39 9.38 -7.78 8.17
N LEU A 40 8.26 -7.43 8.82
CA LEU A 40 7.11 -6.84 8.16
C LEU A 40 7.41 -5.42 7.65
N THR A 41 8.09 -4.60 8.45
CA THR A 41 8.57 -3.28 8.04
C THR A 41 9.45 -3.40 6.79
N ALA A 42 10.45 -4.28 6.81
CA ALA A 42 11.33 -4.47 5.66
C ALA A 42 10.62 -5.04 4.42
N ARG A 43 9.56 -5.84 4.58
CA ARG A 43 8.84 -6.41 3.44
C ARG A 43 7.86 -5.45 2.77
N PHE A 44 7.13 -4.65 3.55
CA PHE A 44 6.03 -3.84 3.02
C PHE A 44 6.29 -2.34 3.11
N PHE A 45 6.89 -1.87 4.20
CA PHE A 45 6.97 -0.44 4.52
C PHE A 45 8.34 0.20 4.24
N ASP A 46 9.35 -0.58 3.85
CA ASP A 46 10.65 -0.05 3.43
C ASP A 46 10.62 0.38 1.94
N PRO A 47 10.76 1.68 1.62
CA PRO A 47 10.72 2.17 0.24
C PRO A 47 11.86 1.66 -0.64
N LYS A 48 12.93 1.11 -0.07
CA LYS A 48 14.01 0.46 -0.84
C LYS A 48 13.63 -0.96 -1.29
N ARG A 49 12.72 -1.62 -0.56
CA ARG A 49 12.35 -3.03 -0.78
C ARG A 49 10.97 -3.19 -1.41
N TYR A 50 10.05 -2.26 -1.16
CA TYR A 50 8.71 -2.26 -1.71
C TYR A 50 8.48 -1.00 -2.56
N ASP A 51 8.27 -1.18 -3.87
CA ASP A 51 8.06 -0.09 -4.83
C ASP A 51 6.93 -0.47 -5.79
N MET A 52 5.80 0.22 -5.67
CA MET A 52 4.64 0.12 -6.56
C MET A 52 4.83 0.90 -7.86
N ALA A 53 5.90 1.69 -7.98
CA ALA A 53 6.10 2.70 -9.01
C ALA A 53 4.96 3.77 -9.03
N PRO A 54 5.11 4.86 -9.80
CA PRO A 54 4.03 5.85 -9.93
C PRO A 54 2.73 5.24 -10.46
N VAL A 55 2.82 4.26 -11.35
CA VAL A 55 1.65 3.61 -11.96
C VAL A 55 0.88 2.76 -10.95
N GLY A 56 1.56 2.02 -10.08
CA GLY A 56 0.89 1.22 -9.05
C GLY A 56 0.19 2.11 -8.04
N ARG A 57 0.85 3.18 -7.55
CA ARG A 57 0.21 4.17 -6.67
C ARG A 57 -1.02 4.81 -7.31
N TYR A 58 -0.92 5.24 -8.58
CA TYR A 58 -2.06 5.77 -9.32
C TYR A 58 -3.24 4.78 -9.39
N LYS A 59 -2.95 3.50 -9.67
CA LYS A 59 -3.98 2.45 -9.75
C LYS A 59 -4.63 2.17 -8.41
N THR A 60 -3.84 2.07 -7.33
CA THR A 60 -4.35 1.88 -5.96
C THR A 60 -5.26 3.03 -5.55
N ASN A 61 -4.80 4.28 -5.70
CA ASN A 61 -5.61 5.45 -5.38
C ASN A 61 -6.90 5.49 -6.21
N LYS A 62 -6.82 5.21 -7.52
CA LYS A 62 -8.01 5.16 -8.37
C LYS A 62 -9.01 4.10 -7.92
N LYS A 63 -8.56 2.90 -7.54
CA LYS A 63 -9.45 1.80 -7.14
C LYS A 63 -10.07 2.03 -5.75
N LEU A 64 -9.30 2.59 -4.81
CA LEU A 64 -9.73 2.76 -3.42
C LEU A 64 -10.39 4.11 -3.14
N SER A 65 -10.24 5.11 -4.01
CA SER A 65 -10.86 6.42 -3.89
C SER A 65 -12.38 6.34 -3.77
N LEU A 66 -12.93 7.11 -2.82
CA LEU A 66 -14.37 7.22 -2.58
C LEU A 66 -15.11 7.80 -3.78
N LYS A 67 -14.47 8.66 -4.59
CA LYS A 67 -15.05 9.25 -5.80
C LYS A 67 -15.60 8.20 -6.77
N ASN A 68 -14.84 7.12 -6.95
CA ASN A 68 -15.23 6.05 -7.88
C ASN A 68 -16.19 5.03 -7.24
N ARG A 69 -16.23 4.97 -5.91
CA ARG A 69 -16.97 3.94 -5.15
C ARG A 69 -18.34 4.39 -4.70
N LEU A 70 -18.54 5.69 -4.47
CA LEU A 70 -19.81 6.24 -3.98
C LEU A 70 -20.91 6.30 -5.04
N LEU A 71 -20.54 6.32 -6.33
CA LEU A 71 -21.49 6.52 -7.42
C LEU A 71 -22.56 5.41 -7.44
N GLY A 72 -23.83 5.83 -7.41
CA GLY A 72 -24.99 4.93 -7.42
C GLY A 72 -25.39 4.37 -6.05
N LEU A 73 -24.70 4.74 -4.97
CA LEU A 73 -25.02 4.28 -3.61
C LEU A 73 -25.89 5.29 -2.86
N THR A 74 -26.63 4.81 -1.88
CA THR A 74 -27.45 5.65 -0.99
C THR A 74 -26.66 6.01 0.27
N LEU A 75 -26.58 7.31 0.57
CA LEU A 75 -25.88 7.80 1.75
C LEU A 75 -26.63 7.43 3.04
N ALA A 76 -25.92 6.90 4.03
CA ALA A 76 -26.48 6.61 5.36
C ALA A 76 -26.29 7.76 6.35
N GLU A 77 -25.53 8.80 5.98
CA GLU A 77 -25.28 10.00 6.75
C GLU A 77 -25.41 11.26 5.89
N THR A 78 -25.63 12.40 6.54
CA THR A 78 -25.62 13.71 5.88
C THR A 78 -24.17 14.16 5.71
N LEU A 79 -23.81 14.56 4.50
CA LEU A 79 -22.51 15.12 4.16
C LEU A 79 -22.64 16.65 4.16
N ALA A 80 -21.83 17.29 5.00
CA ALA A 80 -21.77 18.73 5.13
C ALA A 80 -20.31 19.19 5.00
N ASP A 81 -20.12 20.38 4.49
CA ASP A 81 -18.81 21.03 4.40
C ASP A 81 -18.24 21.26 5.81
N PRO A 82 -17.01 20.82 6.11
CA PRO A 82 -16.36 21.06 7.41
C PRO A 82 -16.17 22.55 7.73
N ASP A 83 -15.98 23.41 6.73
CA ASP A 83 -15.66 24.83 6.94
C ASP A 83 -16.92 25.68 7.10
N THR A 84 -17.90 25.49 6.19
CA THR A 84 -19.11 26.31 6.13
C THR A 84 -20.30 25.71 6.86
N GLY A 85 -20.30 24.39 7.10
CA GLY A 85 -21.44 23.65 7.64
C GLY A 85 -22.60 23.48 6.65
N GLU A 86 -22.42 23.90 5.38
CA GLU A 86 -23.45 23.75 4.35
C GLU A 86 -23.67 22.27 4.01
N VAL A 87 -24.93 21.86 3.91
CA VAL A 87 -25.29 20.47 3.59
C VAL A 87 -25.14 20.23 2.10
N ILE A 88 -24.13 19.43 1.74
CA ILE A 88 -23.84 19.04 0.35
C ILE A 88 -24.82 17.94 -0.10
N ALA A 89 -25.04 16.94 0.76
CA ALA A 89 -25.95 15.84 0.48
C ALA A 89 -26.63 15.32 1.74
N GLN A 90 -27.95 15.11 1.68
CA GLN A 90 -28.73 14.61 2.81
C GLN A 90 -28.64 13.09 2.94
N LYS A 91 -28.78 12.59 4.17
CA LYS A 91 -29.00 11.16 4.43
C LYS A 91 -30.15 10.63 3.58
N GLY A 92 -29.98 9.47 2.96
CA GLY A 92 -30.95 8.83 2.07
C GLY A 92 -30.85 9.28 0.61
N THR A 93 -29.99 10.25 0.29
CA THR A 93 -29.77 10.68 -1.10
C THR A 93 -28.96 9.61 -1.85
N VAL A 94 -29.43 9.25 -3.05
CA VAL A 94 -28.66 8.42 -3.98
C VAL A 94 -27.62 9.29 -4.66
N VAL A 95 -26.36 8.88 -4.62
CA VAL A 95 -25.25 9.63 -5.22
C VAL A 95 -25.28 9.47 -6.75
N THR A 96 -25.93 10.42 -7.42
CA THR A 96 -25.94 10.52 -8.88
C THR A 96 -24.69 11.26 -9.39
N LYS A 97 -24.55 11.37 -10.72
CA LYS A 97 -23.44 12.11 -11.33
C LYS A 97 -23.43 13.60 -10.96
N ASP A 98 -24.61 14.20 -10.78
CA ASP A 98 -24.74 15.61 -10.41
C ASP A 98 -24.31 15.83 -8.96
N VAL A 99 -24.82 15.01 -8.03
CA VAL A 99 -24.39 15.03 -6.62
C VAL A 99 -22.89 14.75 -6.49
N MET A 100 -22.35 13.83 -7.30
CA MET A 100 -20.92 13.54 -7.30
C MET A 100 -20.08 14.72 -7.82
N LYS A 101 -20.60 15.52 -8.76
CA LYS A 101 -19.91 16.70 -9.26
C LYS A 101 -19.73 17.73 -8.16
N ASP A 102 -20.74 17.91 -7.32
CA ASP A 102 -20.70 18.83 -6.18
C ASP A 102 -19.85 18.27 -5.03
N LEU A 103 -19.86 16.96 -4.81
CA LEU A 103 -19.10 16.29 -3.76
C LEU A 103 -17.60 16.09 -4.09
N ALA A 104 -17.24 15.97 -5.37
CA ALA A 104 -15.88 15.63 -5.80
C ALA A 104 -14.78 16.60 -5.33
N PRO A 105 -14.97 17.94 -5.29
CA PRO A 105 -13.99 18.87 -4.75
C PRO A 105 -13.76 18.66 -3.24
N PHE A 106 -14.80 18.35 -2.48
CA PHE A 106 -14.68 18.09 -1.05
C PHE A 106 -13.97 16.76 -0.77
N LEU A 107 -14.20 15.74 -1.59
CA LEU A 107 -13.47 14.47 -1.49
C LEU A 107 -11.97 14.60 -1.79
N ASP A 108 -11.54 15.62 -2.54
CA ASP A 108 -10.12 15.94 -2.72
C ASP A 108 -9.51 16.68 -1.52
N ASN A 109 -10.34 17.22 -0.62
CA ASN A 109 -9.85 17.86 0.59
C ASN A 109 -9.50 16.78 1.62
N ASP A 110 -8.25 16.81 2.08
CA ASP A 110 -7.69 15.85 3.04
C ASP A 110 -8.36 15.93 4.43
N GLU A 111 -9.11 17.00 4.71
CA GLU A 111 -9.86 17.14 5.97
C GLU A 111 -11.29 16.58 5.90
N PHE A 112 -11.83 16.37 4.70
CA PHE A 112 -13.22 15.98 4.53
C PHE A 112 -13.46 14.52 4.95
N LYS A 113 -14.24 14.33 6.02
CA LYS A 113 -14.55 13.00 6.59
C LYS A 113 -13.29 12.17 6.85
N ALA A 114 -12.20 12.86 7.19
CA ALA A 114 -10.93 12.26 7.54
C ALA A 114 -10.93 11.79 9.00
N TYR A 115 -10.47 10.56 9.21
CA TYR A 115 -10.34 9.96 10.53
C TYR A 115 -8.90 9.51 10.72
N THR A 116 -8.25 10.10 11.72
CA THR A 116 -6.89 9.74 12.10
C THR A 116 -6.91 8.64 13.15
N PHE A 117 -6.28 7.51 12.83
CA PHE A 117 -6.06 6.40 13.73
C PHE A 117 -4.61 6.39 14.18
N THR A 118 -4.40 6.33 15.50
CA THR A 118 -3.07 6.18 16.10
C THR A 118 -2.87 4.71 16.43
N PRO A 119 -1.93 4.01 15.76
CA PRO A 119 -1.60 2.63 16.10
C PRO A 119 -1.02 2.53 17.51
N SER A 120 -1.10 1.34 18.11
CA SER A 120 -0.38 1.02 19.35
C SER A 120 1.13 1.11 19.12
N ASP A 121 1.89 1.45 20.17
CA ASP A 121 3.36 1.46 20.16
C ASP A 121 3.96 0.09 19.79
N GLU A 122 3.21 -1.00 19.99
CA GLU A 122 3.61 -2.35 19.64
C GLU A 122 3.37 -2.69 18.16
N ALA A 123 2.71 -1.82 17.39
CA ALA A 123 2.39 -2.06 15.98
C ALA A 123 3.63 -2.09 15.08
N VAL A 124 3.45 -2.53 13.83
CA VAL A 124 4.51 -2.52 12.80
C VAL A 124 4.85 -1.11 12.35
N VAL A 125 3.83 -0.29 12.19
CA VAL A 125 3.93 1.13 11.88
C VAL A 125 3.21 1.86 13.01
N THR A 126 3.93 2.73 13.70
CA THR A 126 3.43 3.50 14.84
C THR A 126 3.00 4.91 14.45
N GLU A 127 3.37 5.35 13.23
CA GLU A 127 2.94 6.64 12.70
C GLU A 127 1.41 6.69 12.55
N PRO A 128 0.75 7.81 12.94
CA PRO A 128 -0.67 8.00 12.72
C PRO A 128 -1.03 7.84 11.25
N MET A 129 -2.15 7.17 10.98
CA MET A 129 -2.68 7.03 9.64
C MET A 129 -4.03 7.69 9.52
N THR A 130 -4.26 8.38 8.42
CA THR A 130 -5.54 8.98 8.10
C THR A 130 -6.24 8.17 7.02
N VAL A 131 -7.55 7.99 7.16
CA VAL A 131 -8.42 7.40 6.15
C VAL A 131 -9.70 8.22 6.03
N GLN A 132 -10.28 8.26 4.84
CA GLN A 132 -11.57 8.89 4.62
C GLN A 132 -12.68 7.86 4.81
N ILE A 133 -13.69 8.15 5.63
CA ILE A 133 -14.80 7.22 5.91
C ILE A 133 -16.15 7.88 5.63
N ILE A 134 -16.93 7.27 4.74
CA ILE A 134 -18.31 7.67 4.47
C ILE A 134 -19.24 6.47 4.64
N LYS A 135 -20.34 6.64 5.36
CA LYS A 135 -21.33 5.59 5.61
C LYS A 135 -22.39 5.57 4.52
N VAL A 136 -22.63 4.39 3.97
CA VAL A 136 -23.66 4.13 2.95
C VAL A 136 -24.57 3.00 3.40
N GLN A 137 -25.73 2.87 2.76
CA GLN A 137 -26.59 1.71 2.92
C GLN A 137 -26.07 0.55 2.07
N SER A 138 -26.17 -0.68 2.58
CA SER A 138 -25.88 -1.88 1.80
C SER A 138 -26.88 -2.00 0.64
N VAL A 139 -26.41 -2.51 -0.51
CA VAL A 139 -27.26 -2.77 -1.67
C VAL A 139 -28.11 -4.02 -1.43
N ASN A 140 -27.57 -4.99 -0.69
CA ASN A 140 -28.24 -6.24 -0.36
C ASN A 140 -29.24 -6.09 0.80
N ASP A 141 -28.96 -5.20 1.75
CA ASP A 141 -29.79 -4.96 2.95
C ASP A 141 -29.89 -3.45 3.25
N PRO A 142 -31.01 -2.79 2.88
CA PRO A 142 -31.17 -1.35 3.03
C PRO A 142 -31.12 -0.83 4.48
N ASP A 143 -31.42 -1.67 5.47
CA ASP A 143 -31.38 -1.29 6.89
C ASP A 143 -29.94 -1.36 7.45
N ARG A 144 -29.05 -2.06 6.75
CA ARG A 144 -27.65 -2.21 7.16
C ARG A 144 -26.80 -1.05 6.67
N VAL A 145 -26.17 -0.36 7.62
CA VAL A 145 -25.20 0.69 7.35
C VAL A 145 -23.81 0.10 7.26
N VAL A 146 -23.10 0.40 6.17
CA VAL A 146 -21.74 -0.07 5.91
C VAL A 146 -20.78 1.10 5.68
N PRO A 147 -19.57 1.08 6.28
CA PRO A 147 -18.57 2.11 6.02
C PRO A 147 -17.88 1.85 4.68
N LEU A 148 -17.74 2.91 3.87
CA LEU A 148 -16.78 2.97 2.78
C LEU A 148 -15.54 3.71 3.26
N ILE A 149 -14.41 3.01 3.24
CA ILE A 149 -13.11 3.55 3.64
C ILE A 149 -12.27 3.78 2.38
N GLY A 150 -11.88 5.01 2.13
CA GLY A 150 -10.94 5.40 1.08
C GLY A 150 -9.54 5.63 1.61
N ASN A 151 -8.55 5.45 0.74
CA ASN A 151 -7.19 5.83 1.06
C ASN A 151 -7.03 7.34 0.87
N ASP A 152 -6.64 8.03 1.94
CA ASP A 152 -6.60 9.49 2.11
C ASP A 152 -5.70 10.22 1.09
N ASN A 153 -6.18 10.38 -0.15
CA ASN A 153 -5.57 11.11 -1.28
C ASN A 153 -4.03 11.08 -1.38
N ILE A 154 -3.43 9.92 -1.09
CA ILE A 154 -1.98 9.78 -0.94
C ILE A 154 -1.23 10.27 -2.20
N PRO A 155 -0.21 11.15 -2.08
CA PRO A 155 0.52 11.68 -3.23
C PRO A 155 1.15 10.61 -4.13
N LEU A 156 1.19 10.87 -5.44
CA LEU A 156 1.82 9.97 -6.43
C LEU A 156 3.33 9.81 -6.24
N SER A 157 3.98 10.72 -5.51
CA SER A 157 5.39 10.63 -5.11
C SER A 157 5.63 9.48 -4.14
N PHE A 158 4.60 9.06 -3.39
CA PHE A 158 4.68 7.99 -2.40
C PHE A 158 4.50 6.61 -3.05
N LYS A 159 5.59 5.86 -3.17
CA LYS A 159 5.64 4.65 -4.01
C LYS A 159 5.59 3.33 -3.27
N HIS A 160 5.57 3.31 -1.93
CA HIS A 160 5.38 2.07 -1.17
C HIS A 160 3.97 2.02 -0.59
N ILE A 161 3.53 0.86 -0.09
CA ILE A 161 2.19 0.69 0.48
C ILE A 161 2.09 1.38 1.84
N THR A 162 0.93 1.92 2.19
CA THR A 162 0.64 2.44 3.53
C THR A 162 -0.35 1.55 4.28
N PRO A 163 -0.38 1.61 5.62
CA PRO A 163 -1.43 0.94 6.39
C PRO A 163 -2.86 1.37 5.99
N ALA A 164 -3.05 2.64 5.60
CA ALA A 164 -4.32 3.17 5.09
C ALA A 164 -4.79 2.46 3.81
N ASP A 165 -3.86 2.12 2.90
CA ASP A 165 -4.18 1.32 1.70
C ASP A 165 -4.71 -0.07 2.09
N ILE A 166 -4.10 -0.71 3.09
CA ILE A 166 -4.47 -2.06 3.55
C ILE A 166 -5.87 -2.06 4.18
N ILE A 167 -6.15 -1.12 5.07
CA ILE A 167 -7.48 -0.99 5.71
C ILE A 167 -8.55 -0.73 4.64
N SER A 168 -8.28 0.18 3.72
CA SER A 168 -9.20 0.51 2.61
C SER A 168 -9.43 -0.68 1.69
N ALA A 169 -8.39 -1.47 1.39
CA ALA A 169 -8.51 -2.69 0.58
C ALA A 169 -9.31 -3.79 1.28
N MET A 170 -9.13 -3.99 2.59
CA MET A 170 -9.92 -4.94 3.36
C MET A 170 -11.39 -4.50 3.46
N ASN A 171 -11.62 -3.22 3.66
CA ASN A 171 -12.96 -2.65 3.59
C ASN A 171 -13.60 -2.85 2.21
N TYR A 172 -12.84 -2.67 1.12
CA TYR A 172 -13.32 -2.94 -0.24
C TYR A 172 -13.74 -4.40 -0.39
N PHE A 173 -12.93 -5.34 0.10
CA PHE A 173 -13.23 -6.77 0.03
C PHE A 173 -14.52 -7.15 0.77
N PHE A 174 -14.77 -6.60 1.96
CA PHE A 174 -16.03 -6.83 2.66
C PHE A 174 -17.22 -6.17 1.95
N ASN A 175 -17.04 -4.97 1.41
CA ASN A 175 -18.10 -4.28 0.67
C ASN A 175 -18.51 -5.01 -0.62
N LEU A 176 -17.60 -5.77 -1.25
CA LEU A 176 -17.98 -6.64 -2.37
C LEU A 176 -19.03 -7.69 -1.98
N GLN A 177 -19.01 -8.17 -0.74
CA GLN A 177 -20.02 -9.11 -0.23
C GLN A 177 -21.40 -8.45 -0.04
N GLU A 178 -21.41 -7.13 0.14
CA GLU A 178 -22.60 -6.28 0.26
C GLU A 178 -23.13 -5.78 -1.10
N GLY A 179 -22.55 -6.27 -2.20
CA GLY A 179 -22.89 -5.83 -3.56
C GLY A 179 -22.31 -4.45 -3.92
N ILE A 180 -21.39 -3.92 -3.11
CA ILE A 180 -20.78 -2.61 -3.29
C ILE A 180 -19.37 -2.74 -3.84
N GLY A 181 -19.19 -2.33 -5.10
CA GLY A 181 -17.91 -2.35 -5.79
C GLY A 181 -17.95 -3.16 -7.08
N SER A 182 -16.78 -3.40 -7.66
CA SER A 182 -16.63 -4.15 -8.91
C SER A 182 -15.43 -5.08 -8.87
N ILE A 183 -15.60 -6.24 -9.49
CA ILE A 183 -14.51 -7.21 -9.72
C ILE A 183 -13.70 -6.72 -10.93
N ASP A 184 -12.39 -6.93 -10.88
CA ASP A 184 -11.50 -6.53 -11.97
C ASP A 184 -11.38 -7.66 -13.01
N ASP A 185 -11.44 -7.29 -14.28
CA ASP A 185 -11.12 -8.17 -15.41
C ASP A 185 -9.61 -8.13 -15.69
N ILE A 186 -8.97 -9.31 -15.63
CA ILE A 186 -7.52 -9.47 -15.84
C ILE A 186 -7.10 -9.27 -17.31
N ASP A 187 -8.02 -9.45 -18.25
CA ASP A 187 -7.75 -9.37 -19.68
C ASP A 187 -7.98 -7.96 -20.25
N HIS A 188 -8.69 -7.11 -19.53
CA HIS A 188 -8.91 -5.72 -19.90
C HIS A 188 -7.57 -5.00 -20.09
N LEU A 189 -7.36 -4.39 -21.27
CA LEU A 189 -6.09 -3.74 -21.62
C LEU A 189 -5.69 -2.62 -20.65
N GLY A 190 -6.65 -1.99 -19.98
CA GLY A 190 -6.36 -1.02 -18.92
C GLY A 190 -5.64 -1.61 -17.71
N ASN A 191 -5.71 -2.93 -17.49
CA ASN A 191 -5.04 -3.67 -16.42
C ASN A 191 -3.77 -4.38 -16.91
N ARG A 192 -3.54 -4.40 -18.23
CA ARG A 192 -2.30 -4.88 -18.85
C ARG A 192 -1.36 -3.70 -19.12
N ARG A 193 -0.07 -3.88 -18.88
CA ARG A 193 0.93 -2.83 -19.08
C ARG A 193 2.10 -3.35 -19.91
N ILE A 194 2.48 -2.57 -20.92
CA ILE A 194 3.65 -2.84 -21.74
C ILE A 194 4.90 -2.34 -20.98
N ARG A 195 5.93 -3.18 -20.89
CA ARG A 195 7.25 -2.80 -20.38
C ARG A 195 8.22 -2.72 -21.54
N SER A 196 8.66 -1.51 -21.86
CA SER A 196 9.67 -1.27 -22.90
C SER A 196 11.07 -1.64 -22.42
N VAL A 197 12.01 -1.80 -23.36
CA VAL A 197 13.41 -2.15 -23.08
C VAL A 197 14.06 -1.24 -22.02
N GLY A 198 13.76 0.07 -22.03
CA GLY A 198 14.32 1.02 -21.06
C GLY A 198 13.93 0.72 -19.62
N GLU A 199 12.68 0.33 -19.37
CA GLU A 199 12.22 -0.04 -18.02
C GLU A 199 12.82 -1.37 -17.57
N LEU A 200 12.87 -2.35 -18.48
CA LEU A 200 13.48 -3.65 -18.19
C LEU A 200 14.97 -3.48 -17.84
N LEU A 201 15.70 -2.66 -18.61
CA LEU A 201 17.10 -2.36 -18.37
C LEU A 201 17.31 -1.58 -17.07
N GLN A 202 16.45 -0.59 -16.78
CA GLN A 202 16.50 0.16 -15.52
C GLN A 202 16.36 -0.76 -14.30
N ASN A 203 15.46 -1.74 -14.36
CA ASN A 203 15.29 -2.72 -13.28
C ASN A 203 16.55 -3.57 -13.08
N GLN A 204 17.19 -4.03 -14.16
CA GLN A 204 18.43 -4.79 -14.08
C GLN A 204 19.62 -3.95 -13.60
N PHE A 205 19.66 -2.68 -13.98
CA PHE A 205 20.63 -1.73 -13.48
C PHE A 205 20.45 -1.48 -11.98
N ARG A 206 19.20 -1.31 -11.51
CA ARG A 206 18.86 -1.16 -10.09
C ARG A 206 19.33 -2.36 -9.27
N ILE A 207 19.12 -3.58 -9.76
CA ILE A 207 19.60 -4.82 -9.11
C ILE A 207 21.13 -4.81 -8.99
N GLY A 208 21.83 -4.44 -10.07
CA GLY A 208 23.29 -4.30 -10.08
C GLY A 208 23.79 -3.28 -9.06
N LEU A 209 23.16 -2.11 -8.99
CA LEU A 209 23.49 -1.06 -8.02
C LEU A 209 23.23 -1.49 -6.58
N SER A 210 22.13 -2.19 -6.31
CA SER A 210 21.82 -2.69 -4.96
C SER A 210 22.85 -3.72 -4.47
N ARG A 211 23.33 -4.60 -5.36
CA ARG A 211 24.46 -5.51 -5.05
C ARG A 211 25.76 -4.73 -4.77
N MET A 212 26.03 -3.68 -5.55
CA MET A 212 27.18 -2.80 -5.32
C MET A 212 27.08 -2.02 -4.00
N GLU A 213 25.90 -1.53 -3.62
CA GLU A 213 25.66 -0.85 -2.32
C GLU A 213 26.08 -1.75 -1.16
N ARG A 214 25.73 -3.04 -1.22
CA ARG A 214 26.12 -4.01 -0.20
C ARG A 214 27.65 -4.13 -0.08
N VAL A 215 28.35 -4.25 -1.21
CA VAL A 215 29.82 -4.33 -1.24
C VAL A 215 30.47 -3.06 -0.69
N VAL A 216 29.92 -1.89 -1.02
CA VAL A 216 30.39 -0.60 -0.50
C VAL A 216 30.23 -0.55 1.01
N ARG A 217 29.08 -0.98 1.54
CA ARG A 217 28.81 -1.03 2.99
C ARG A 217 29.76 -1.97 3.73
N GLU A 218 30.00 -3.17 3.19
CA GLU A 218 30.95 -4.14 3.75
C GLU A 218 32.38 -3.58 3.76
N ARG A 219 32.82 -2.89 2.69
CA ARG A 219 34.15 -2.26 2.64
C ARG A 219 34.31 -1.09 3.60
N MET A 220 33.28 -0.25 3.74
CA MET A 220 33.29 0.88 4.69
C MET A 220 33.42 0.41 6.14
N SER A 221 32.89 -0.77 6.50
CA SER A 221 33.04 -1.31 7.85
C SER A 221 34.45 -1.86 8.17
N ILE A 222 35.25 -2.18 7.15
CA ILE A 222 36.56 -2.82 7.32
C ILE A 222 37.71 -1.82 7.18
N GLN A 223 37.54 -0.76 6.39
CA GLN A 223 38.62 0.17 6.05
C GLN A 223 38.69 1.38 7.00
N ASP A 224 39.90 1.87 7.24
CA ASP A 224 40.16 3.04 8.10
C ASP A 224 39.69 4.35 7.46
N THR A 225 38.81 5.07 8.16
CA THR A 225 38.15 6.30 7.67
C THR A 225 39.10 7.42 7.25
N SER A 226 40.34 7.43 7.75
CA SER A 226 41.35 8.45 7.43
C SER A 226 41.99 8.29 6.06
N THR A 227 41.93 7.10 5.44
CA THR A 227 42.63 6.80 4.17
C THR A 227 41.68 6.41 3.03
N VAL A 228 40.40 6.23 3.34
CA VAL A 228 39.39 5.73 2.39
C VAL A 228 39.08 6.77 1.32
N THR A 229 39.21 6.36 0.06
CA THR A 229 38.73 7.12 -1.10
C THR A 229 37.51 6.46 -1.73
N PRO A 230 36.59 7.22 -2.37
CA PRO A 230 35.40 6.64 -3.02
C PRO A 230 35.74 5.56 -4.07
N GLN A 231 36.85 5.73 -4.79
CA GLN A 231 37.30 4.78 -5.82
C GLN A 231 37.65 3.41 -5.22
N GLN A 232 38.18 3.35 -4.00
CA GLN A 232 38.51 2.08 -3.32
C GLN A 232 37.26 1.33 -2.85
N LEU A 233 36.17 2.04 -2.57
CA LEU A 233 34.92 1.46 -2.12
C LEU A 233 34.08 0.92 -3.29
N ILE A 234 34.12 1.57 -4.45
CA ILE A 234 33.26 1.25 -5.59
C ILE A 234 33.76 -0.01 -6.32
N ASN A 235 32.85 -0.95 -6.55
CA ASN A 235 33.08 -2.13 -7.39
C ASN A 235 31.98 -2.26 -8.44
N ILE A 236 32.32 -2.03 -9.71
CA ILE A 236 31.36 -2.04 -10.82
C ILE A 236 31.00 -3.44 -11.33
N ARG A 237 31.70 -4.50 -10.91
CA ARG A 237 31.48 -5.86 -11.43
C ARG A 237 30.02 -6.34 -11.31
N PRO A 238 29.29 -6.10 -10.20
CA PRO A 238 27.89 -6.52 -10.08
C PRO A 238 26.97 -5.83 -11.09
N VAL A 239 27.25 -4.56 -11.41
CA VAL A 239 26.46 -3.77 -12.38
C VAL A 239 26.72 -4.27 -13.80
N VAL A 240 27.98 -4.47 -14.18
CA VAL A 240 28.33 -4.99 -15.50
C VAL A 240 27.77 -6.40 -15.70
N ALA A 241 27.82 -7.24 -14.66
CA ALA A 241 27.28 -8.60 -14.72
C ALA A 241 25.77 -8.61 -14.95
N SER A 242 24.98 -7.80 -14.24
CA SER A 242 23.52 -7.78 -14.42
C SER A 242 23.09 -7.30 -15.82
N ILE A 243 23.81 -6.33 -16.38
CA ILE A 243 23.54 -5.87 -17.75
C ILE A 243 23.91 -6.95 -18.78
N LYS A 244 25.07 -7.60 -18.63
CA LYS A 244 25.49 -8.67 -19.54
C LYS A 244 24.53 -9.86 -19.51
N GLU A 245 24.08 -10.26 -18.32
CA GLU A 245 23.08 -11.31 -18.14
C GLU A 245 21.75 -10.94 -18.81
N PHE A 246 21.30 -9.69 -18.66
CA PHE A 246 20.08 -9.22 -19.33
C PHE A 246 20.14 -9.34 -20.86
N PHE A 247 21.24 -8.91 -21.50
CA PHE A 247 21.33 -9.00 -22.97
C PHE A 247 21.70 -10.41 -23.46
N GLY A 248 22.46 -11.17 -22.68
CA GLY A 248 22.99 -12.47 -23.10
C GLY A 248 22.06 -13.66 -22.85
N SER A 249 21.21 -13.61 -21.82
CA SER A 249 20.38 -14.76 -21.41
C SER A 249 18.90 -14.45 -21.16
N SER A 250 18.46 -13.19 -21.32
CA SER A 250 17.04 -12.87 -21.18
C SER A 250 16.22 -13.44 -22.33
N GLN A 251 15.10 -14.08 -22.02
CA GLN A 251 14.15 -14.62 -23.00
C GLN A 251 13.57 -13.54 -23.94
N LEU A 252 13.54 -12.28 -23.47
CA LEU A 252 13.07 -11.13 -24.23
C LEU A 252 14.17 -10.51 -25.12
N SER A 253 15.42 -10.92 -24.94
CA SER A 253 16.55 -10.49 -25.77
C SER A 253 16.79 -11.55 -26.85
N GLN A 254 16.12 -11.38 -27.99
CA GLN A 254 16.16 -12.35 -29.09
C GLN A 254 17.12 -11.91 -30.20
N PHE A 255 17.70 -12.89 -30.90
CA PHE A 255 18.44 -12.63 -32.13
C PHE A 255 17.44 -12.25 -33.23
N MET A 256 17.64 -11.10 -33.88
CA MET A 256 16.79 -10.62 -34.97
C MET A 256 17.07 -11.33 -36.28
#